data_AF-A0A1H6YZB1-F1
#
_entry.id   AF-A0A1H6YZB1-F1
#
_cell.length_a   1.000
_cell.length_b   1.000
_cell.length_c   1.000
_cell.angle_alpha   90.00
_cell.angle_beta   90.00
_cell.angle_gamma   90.00
#
_symmetry.space_group_name_H-M   'P 1'
#
loop_
_entity.id
_entity.type
_entity.pdbx_description
1 polymer ?
#
loop_
_entity_poly.entity_id
_entity_poly.type
_entity_poly.pdbx_seq_one_letter_code
_entity_poly.pdbx_strand_id
1 'polypeptide(L)'
;METEEKTACTGDIATIEMDSLAGLEREDLTILKLFLTWLKIGFTSFGGGAITQYLIQENFIYKHKWITAESYANIIGMCQITPGINIIAYTILIGKQLAGWPGILVSVLGLILPSAAITVGISAIYVSLSQFHRVQSALHTVFAAIFGISLATNWRNIRPILQNNRQQGLLVFSVSLVILIGSGLIYVFFNPSVIVLYLLGGLSGAFIYWYAARKKVN
;
A
#
# COMPACT_ATOMS: atom_id res chain seq x y z
N MET A 1 -14.55 49.18 3.79
CA MET A 1 -15.40 48.29 4.62
C MET A 1 -15.83 47.10 3.77
N GLU A 2 -14.88 46.27 3.32
CA GLU A 2 -15.20 45.17 2.39
C GLU A 2 -14.16 44.04 2.44
N THR A 3 -13.60 43.78 3.62
CA THR A 3 -12.54 42.75 3.81
C THR A 3 -12.74 41.85 5.02
N GLU A 4 -13.88 41.91 5.73
CA GLU A 4 -14.15 41.04 6.89
C GLU A 4 -15.24 39.99 6.66
N GLU A 5 -16.03 40.07 5.59
CA GLU A 5 -17.19 39.17 5.39
C GLU A 5 -16.85 37.85 4.68
N LYS A 6 -15.68 37.75 4.01
CA LYS A 6 -15.29 36.55 3.25
C LYS A 6 -14.58 35.46 4.06
N THR A 7 -14.21 35.73 5.31
CA THR A 7 -13.46 34.76 6.14
C THR A 7 -14.35 33.90 7.03
N ALA A 8 -15.59 34.34 7.29
CA ALA A 8 -16.55 33.57 8.10
C ALA A 8 -17.16 32.40 7.33
N CYS A 9 -17.45 32.57 6.03
CA CYS A 9 -18.17 31.58 5.23
C CYS A 9 -17.31 30.35 4.85
N THR A 10 -15.98 30.47 4.82
CA THR A 10 -15.08 29.33 4.51
C THR A 10 -14.92 28.36 5.68
N GLY A 11 -15.07 28.84 6.92
CA GLY A 11 -15.06 27.98 8.11
C GLY A 11 -16.30 27.09 8.20
N ASP A 12 -17.46 27.64 7.82
CA ASP A 12 -18.75 26.96 7.89
C ASP A 12 -18.95 25.92 6.77
N ILE A 13 -18.41 26.12 5.58
CA ILE A 13 -18.60 25.15 4.46
C ILE A 13 -17.88 23.82 4.75
N ALA A 14 -16.71 23.84 5.41
CA ALA A 14 -15.97 22.62 5.76
C ALA A 14 -16.64 21.82 6.90
N THR A 15 -17.36 22.50 7.81
CA THR A 15 -18.16 21.85 8.86
C THR A 15 -19.52 21.40 8.35
N ILE A 16 -20.13 22.11 7.40
CA ILE A 16 -21.44 21.76 6.81
C ILE A 16 -21.35 20.54 5.88
N GLU A 17 -20.27 20.36 5.11
CA GLU A 17 -20.07 19.11 4.35
C GLU A 17 -19.82 17.88 5.25
N MET A 18 -19.25 18.08 6.43
CA MET A 18 -19.02 17.01 7.40
C MET A 18 -20.30 16.62 8.16
N ASP A 19 -21.23 17.56 8.37
CA ASP A 19 -22.50 17.33 9.06
C ASP A 19 -23.58 16.71 8.14
N SER A 20 -23.55 17.04 6.84
CA SER A 20 -24.50 16.52 5.83
C SER A 20 -24.38 15.00 5.54
N LEU A 21 -23.36 14.33 6.06
CA LEU A 21 -23.17 12.87 5.92
C LEU A 21 -23.75 12.06 7.09
N ALA A 22 -24.47 12.70 8.03
CA ALA A 22 -25.02 12.07 9.24
C ALA A 22 -26.37 11.35 9.05
N GLY A 23 -26.96 11.38 7.85
CA GLY A 23 -28.39 11.04 7.63
C GLY A 23 -28.71 9.72 6.91
N LEU A 24 -27.90 8.67 7.02
CA LEU A 24 -28.28 7.33 6.51
C LEU A 24 -28.26 6.35 7.66
N GLU A 25 -29.35 5.59 7.87
CA GLU A 25 -29.54 4.60 8.94
C GLU A 25 -28.27 3.76 9.17
N ARG A 26 -27.40 4.22 10.07
CA ARG A 26 -26.15 3.54 10.39
C ARG A 26 -26.51 2.43 11.35
N GLU A 27 -26.30 1.20 10.94
CA GLU A 27 -26.21 0.06 11.86
C GLU A 27 -25.34 0.50 13.06
N ASP A 28 -25.85 0.39 14.30
CA ASP A 28 -25.27 1.03 15.50
C ASP A 28 -23.74 0.89 15.54
N LEU A 29 -23.06 1.98 15.18
CA LEU A 29 -21.61 2.00 15.09
C LEU A 29 -21.04 1.97 16.50
N THR A 30 -20.64 0.78 16.95
CA THR A 30 -19.96 0.60 18.23
C THR A 30 -18.45 0.49 18.00
N ILE A 31 -17.64 1.13 18.86
CA ILE A 31 -16.17 1.08 18.81
C ILE A 31 -15.66 -0.37 18.79
N LEU A 32 -16.28 -1.26 19.58
CA LEU A 32 -15.95 -2.69 19.59
C LEU A 32 -16.21 -3.36 18.24
N LYS A 33 -17.30 -2.99 17.56
CA LYS A 33 -17.64 -3.54 16.24
C LYS A 33 -16.64 -3.05 15.19
N LEU A 34 -16.27 -1.77 15.24
CA LEU A 34 -15.21 -1.20 14.39
C LEU A 34 -13.88 -1.94 14.61
N PHE A 35 -13.49 -2.18 15.87
CA PHE A 35 -12.30 -2.95 16.23
C PHE A 35 -12.33 -4.35 15.62
N LEU A 36 -13.42 -5.10 15.84
CA LEU A 36 -13.56 -6.48 15.40
C LEU A 36 -13.56 -6.59 13.87
N THR A 37 -14.15 -5.61 13.17
CA THR A 37 -14.11 -5.56 11.70
C THR A 37 -12.67 -5.36 11.21
N TRP A 38 -11.92 -4.41 11.78
CA TRP A 38 -10.51 -4.23 11.43
C TRP A 38 -9.62 -5.41 11.82
N LEU A 39 -9.90 -6.03 12.96
CA LEU A 39 -9.23 -7.25 13.43
C LEU A 39 -9.43 -8.40 12.44
N LYS A 40 -10.66 -8.60 11.97
CA LYS A 40 -10.97 -9.60 10.96
C LYS A 40 -10.25 -9.32 9.65
N ILE A 41 -10.26 -8.06 9.19
CA ILE A 41 -9.53 -7.65 7.98
C ILE A 41 -8.03 -7.92 8.13
N GLY A 42 -7.43 -7.56 9.26
CA GLY A 42 -6.01 -7.83 9.53
C GLY A 42 -5.68 -9.33 9.53
N PHE A 43 -6.58 -10.18 10.02
CA PHE A 43 -6.43 -11.64 9.94
C PHE A 43 -6.62 -12.21 8.53
N THR A 44 -7.51 -11.65 7.71
CA THR A 44 -7.84 -12.20 6.38
C THR A 44 -7.12 -11.51 5.23
N SER A 45 -6.28 -10.52 5.50
CA SER A 45 -5.56 -9.72 4.50
C SER A 45 -4.35 -10.45 3.90
N PHE A 46 -4.56 -11.66 3.39
CA PHE A 46 -3.54 -12.42 2.67
C PHE A 46 -3.57 -12.07 1.17
N GLY A 47 -2.41 -11.79 0.57
CA GLY A 47 -2.26 -11.55 -0.87
C GLY A 47 -2.10 -10.09 -1.32
N GLY A 48 -1.65 -9.22 -0.41
CA GLY A 48 -1.21 -7.85 -0.73
C GLY A 48 -2.31 -6.80 -0.66
N GLY A 49 -1.95 -5.54 -0.96
CA GLY A 49 -2.81 -4.39 -0.67
C GLY A 49 -4.15 -4.34 -1.42
N ALA A 50 -4.22 -4.96 -2.60
CA ALA A 50 -5.47 -5.00 -3.38
C ALA A 50 -6.58 -5.80 -2.68
N ILE A 51 -6.23 -6.91 -2.03
CA ILE A 51 -7.19 -7.72 -1.27
C ILE A 51 -7.63 -6.96 -0.01
N THR A 52 -6.71 -6.27 0.66
CA THR A 52 -7.06 -5.42 1.79
C THR A 52 -8.04 -4.32 1.39
N GLN A 53 -7.82 -3.66 0.25
CA GLN A 53 -8.74 -2.66 -0.29
C GLN A 53 -10.11 -3.25 -0.62
N TYR A 54 -10.15 -4.44 -1.22
CA TYR A 54 -11.41 -5.15 -1.46
C TYR A 54 -12.15 -5.44 -0.15
N LEU A 55 -11.47 -5.99 0.86
CA LEU A 55 -12.04 -6.30 2.17
C LEU A 55 -12.57 -5.05 2.89
N ILE A 56 -11.88 -3.92 2.73
CA ILE A 56 -12.36 -2.62 3.25
C ILE A 56 -13.67 -2.24 2.54
N GLN A 57 -13.73 -2.27 1.21
CA GLN A 57 -14.96 -1.94 0.48
C GLN A 57 -16.11 -2.88 0.85
N GLU A 58 -15.86 -4.19 0.88
CA GLU A 58 -16.84 -5.21 1.25
C GLU A 58 -17.44 -4.95 2.64
N ASN A 59 -16.60 -4.72 3.65
CA ASN A 59 -17.08 -4.57 5.03
C ASN A 59 -17.65 -3.16 5.28
N PHE A 60 -17.00 -2.10 4.83
CA PHE A 60 -17.36 -0.72 5.18
C PHE A 60 -18.42 -0.11 4.27
N ILE A 61 -18.45 -0.45 2.97
CA ILE A 61 -19.41 0.09 2.01
C ILE A 61 -20.62 -0.84 1.87
N TYR A 62 -20.38 -2.11 1.55
CA TYR A 62 -21.48 -3.01 1.16
C TYR A 62 -22.17 -3.66 2.35
N LYS A 63 -21.40 -4.17 3.32
CA LYS A 63 -21.93 -4.93 4.45
C LYS A 63 -22.48 -4.06 5.57
N HIS A 64 -21.64 -3.18 6.12
CA HIS A 64 -22.03 -2.31 7.25
C HIS A 64 -22.58 -0.95 6.81
N LYS A 65 -22.34 -0.54 5.56
CA LYS A 65 -22.78 0.76 5.00
C LYS A 65 -22.37 1.96 5.87
N TRP A 66 -21.21 1.86 6.53
CA TRP A 66 -20.67 2.90 7.40
C TRP A 66 -20.11 4.09 6.61
N ILE A 67 -19.65 3.84 5.38
CA ILE A 67 -19.15 4.86 4.46
C ILE A 67 -19.79 4.69 3.08
N THR A 68 -20.00 5.80 2.38
CA THR A 68 -20.47 5.78 0.98
C THR A 68 -19.32 5.50 0.03
N ALA A 69 -19.63 5.00 -1.18
CA ALA A 69 -18.63 4.80 -2.23
C ALA A 69 -17.93 6.11 -2.63
N GLU A 70 -18.66 7.23 -2.64
CA GLU A 70 -18.11 8.56 -2.90
C GLU A 70 -17.12 9.01 -1.81
N SER A 71 -17.51 8.87 -0.54
CA SER A 71 -16.62 9.18 0.59
C SER A 71 -15.36 8.32 0.55
N TYR A 72 -15.49 7.04 0.22
CA TYR A 72 -14.35 6.15 0.07
C TYR A 72 -13.44 6.55 -1.11
N ALA A 73 -14.01 6.98 -2.24
CA ALA A 73 -13.24 7.50 -3.38
C ALA A 73 -12.46 8.76 -3.01
N ASN A 74 -13.05 9.68 -2.23
CA ASN A 74 -12.37 10.88 -1.72
C ASN A 74 -11.20 10.51 -0.79
N ILE A 75 -11.38 9.53 0.09
CA ILE A 75 -10.31 8.99 0.95
C ILE A 75 -9.18 8.41 0.09
N ILE A 76 -9.49 7.64 -0.94
CA ILE A 76 -8.47 7.12 -1.86
C ILE A 76 -7.72 8.27 -2.53
N GLY A 77 -8.42 9.27 -3.06
CA GLY A 77 -7.83 10.44 -3.69
C GLY A 77 -6.82 11.14 -2.78
N MET A 78 -7.19 11.39 -1.52
CA MET A 78 -6.31 12.02 -0.53
C MET A 78 -5.06 11.17 -0.22
N CYS A 79 -5.22 9.87 -0.03
CA CYS A 79 -4.10 8.98 0.25
C CYS A 79 -3.12 8.84 -0.92
N GLN A 80 -3.58 8.93 -2.17
CA GLN A 80 -2.70 8.85 -3.34
C GLN A 80 -1.74 10.05 -3.45
N ILE A 81 -2.08 11.18 -2.82
CA ILE A 81 -1.23 12.38 -2.77
C ILE A 81 -0.21 12.27 -1.63
N THR A 82 -0.50 11.46 -0.61
CA THR A 82 0.36 11.31 0.57
C THR A 82 1.42 10.23 0.32
N PRO A 83 2.72 10.52 0.46
CA PRO A 83 3.75 9.49 0.35
C PRO A 83 3.67 8.56 1.57
N GLY A 84 3.47 7.24 1.35
CA GLY A 84 3.52 6.27 2.44
C GLY A 84 2.80 4.95 2.17
N ILE A 85 2.49 4.23 3.26
CA ILE A 85 1.73 2.97 3.21
C ILE A 85 0.25 3.32 3.12
N ASN A 86 -0.30 3.31 1.91
CA ASN A 86 -1.67 3.77 1.62
C ASN A 86 -2.74 3.08 2.48
N ILE A 87 -2.57 1.79 2.79
CA ILE A 87 -3.52 1.01 3.60
C ILE A 87 -3.68 1.60 5.00
N ILE A 88 -2.57 1.97 5.65
CA ILE A 88 -2.60 2.55 7.00
C ILE A 88 -3.28 3.93 6.95
N ALA A 89 -3.01 4.71 5.90
CA ALA A 89 -3.67 5.99 5.70
C ALA A 89 -5.19 5.82 5.50
N TYR A 90 -5.64 4.82 4.71
CA TYR A 90 -7.07 4.49 4.61
C TYR A 90 -7.66 4.16 5.98
N THR A 91 -7.02 3.30 6.75
CA THR A 91 -7.47 2.90 8.09
C THR A 91 -7.59 4.08 9.05
N ILE A 92 -6.63 5.01 9.03
CA ILE A 92 -6.66 6.23 9.85
C ILE A 92 -7.82 7.14 9.43
N LEU A 93 -7.96 7.42 8.13
CA LEU A 93 -8.99 8.33 7.64
C LEU A 93 -10.40 7.78 7.85
N ILE A 94 -10.61 6.49 7.57
CA ILE A 94 -11.89 5.80 7.83
C ILE A 94 -12.17 5.77 9.34
N GLY A 95 -11.17 5.42 10.17
CA GLY A 95 -11.32 5.41 11.63
C GLY A 95 -11.68 6.78 12.20
N LYS A 96 -11.03 7.84 11.70
CA LYS A 96 -11.32 9.23 12.07
C LYS A 96 -12.72 9.66 11.67
N GLN A 97 -13.16 9.31 10.46
CA GLN A 97 -14.49 9.65 9.96
C GLN A 97 -15.61 8.96 10.76
N LEU A 98 -15.37 7.73 11.19
CA LEU A 98 -16.39 6.93 11.88
C LEU A 98 -16.53 7.26 13.37
N ALA A 99 -15.42 7.37 14.09
CA ALA A 99 -15.44 7.55 15.55
C ALA A 99 -14.39 8.54 16.06
N GLY A 100 -13.95 9.49 15.23
CA GLY A 100 -12.98 10.52 15.60
C GLY A 100 -11.63 9.94 16.05
N TRP A 101 -11.00 10.59 17.02
CA TRP A 101 -9.72 10.15 17.60
C TRP A 101 -9.70 8.72 18.15
N PRO A 102 -10.68 8.26 18.95
CA PRO A 102 -10.67 6.87 19.40
C PRO A 102 -10.89 5.88 18.25
N GLY A 103 -11.62 6.28 17.21
CA GLY A 103 -11.76 5.49 15.98
C GLY A 103 -10.44 5.22 15.27
N ILE A 104 -9.53 6.20 15.22
CA ILE A 104 -8.20 6.03 14.64
C ILE A 104 -7.42 4.95 15.39
N LEU A 105 -7.31 5.08 16.71
CA LEU A 105 -6.51 4.18 17.54
C LEU A 105 -7.01 2.74 17.39
N VAL A 106 -8.32 2.55 17.51
CA VAL A 106 -8.95 1.23 17.44
C VAL A 106 -8.84 0.61 16.05
N SER A 107 -8.96 1.41 15.00
CA SER A 107 -8.83 0.92 13.61
C SER A 107 -7.40 0.47 13.30
N VAL A 108 -6.41 1.26 13.69
CA VAL A 108 -4.98 0.93 13.50
C VAL A 108 -4.57 -0.27 14.33
N LEU A 109 -4.99 -0.32 15.60
CA LEU A 109 -4.73 -1.48 16.46
C LEU A 109 -5.40 -2.73 15.90
N GLY A 110 -6.67 -2.67 15.51
CA GLY A 110 -7.38 -3.80 14.90
C GLY A 110 -6.64 -4.36 13.68
N LEU A 111 -6.13 -3.48 12.81
CA LEU A 111 -5.40 -3.91 11.62
C LEU A 111 -4.03 -4.56 11.94
N ILE A 112 -3.25 -3.98 12.86
CA ILE A 112 -1.86 -4.39 13.09
C ILE A 112 -1.75 -5.55 14.09
N LEU A 113 -2.59 -5.57 15.13
CA LEU A 113 -2.56 -6.55 16.21
C LEU A 113 -2.54 -8.02 15.75
N PRO A 114 -3.32 -8.49 14.76
CA PRO A 114 -3.26 -9.89 14.35
C PRO A 114 -1.89 -10.26 13.79
N SER A 115 -1.30 -9.41 12.94
CA SER A 115 0.04 -9.63 12.39
C SER A 115 1.12 -9.61 13.46
N ALA A 116 1.03 -8.68 14.42
CA ALA A 116 1.95 -8.57 15.53
C ALA A 116 1.86 -9.78 16.46
N ALA A 117 0.64 -10.23 16.81
CA ALA A 117 0.41 -11.39 17.66
C ALA A 117 0.98 -12.68 17.06
N ILE A 118 0.75 -12.91 15.76
CA ILE A 118 1.32 -14.06 15.05
C ILE A 118 2.85 -13.99 15.05
N THR A 119 3.42 -12.82 14.78
CA THR A 119 4.88 -12.63 14.74
C THR A 119 5.52 -12.88 16.10
N VAL A 120 4.95 -12.32 17.16
CA VAL A 120 5.41 -12.54 18.55
C VAL A 120 5.28 -14.01 18.93
N GLY A 121 4.16 -14.66 18.61
CA GLY A 121 3.95 -16.09 18.87
C GLY A 121 5.00 -16.97 18.21
N ILE A 122 5.26 -16.74 16.91
CA ILE A 122 6.29 -17.47 16.17
C ILE A 122 7.68 -17.17 16.74
N SER A 123 7.97 -15.91 17.08
CA SER A 123 9.26 -15.51 17.66
C SER A 123 9.52 -16.18 19.01
N ALA A 124 8.53 -16.25 19.90
CA ALA A 124 8.65 -16.92 21.19
C ALA A 124 8.94 -18.43 21.05
N ILE A 125 8.25 -19.08 20.10
CA ILE A 125 8.50 -20.48 19.75
C ILE A 125 9.92 -20.65 19.18
N TYR A 126 10.33 -19.74 18.28
CA TYR A 126 11.66 -19.76 17.68
C TYR A 126 12.77 -19.65 18.73
N VAL A 127 12.68 -18.74 19.70
CA VAL A 127 13.69 -18.58 20.76
C VAL A 127 13.86 -19.89 21.55
N SER A 128 12.74 -20.56 21.86
CA SER A 128 12.76 -21.84 22.59
C SER A 128 13.39 -22.98 21.79
N LEU A 129 13.17 -23.01 20.47
CA LEU A 129 13.70 -24.06 19.59
C LEU A 129 15.11 -23.76 19.06
N SER A 130 15.55 -22.49 19.12
CA SER A 130 16.83 -22.02 18.58
C SER A 130 18.06 -22.61 19.28
N GLN A 131 17.89 -23.21 20.46
CA GLN A 131 18.95 -23.87 21.22
C GLN A 131 19.42 -25.17 20.57
N PHE A 132 18.63 -25.76 19.68
CA PHE A 132 19.01 -26.97 18.96
C PHE A 132 19.67 -26.64 17.62
N HIS A 133 20.93 -27.06 17.45
CA HIS A 133 21.71 -26.86 16.22
C HIS A 133 21.02 -27.39 14.94
N ARG A 134 20.22 -28.46 15.08
CA ARG A 134 19.41 -29.02 13.98
C ARG A 134 18.32 -28.06 13.50
N VAL A 135 17.69 -27.31 14.41
CA VAL A 135 16.63 -26.34 14.09
C VAL A 135 17.24 -25.15 13.35
N GLN A 136 18.39 -24.64 13.81
CA GLN A 136 19.08 -23.54 13.12
C GLN A 136 19.47 -23.92 11.68
N SER A 137 19.98 -25.14 11.48
CA SER A 137 20.34 -25.63 10.15
C SER A 137 19.12 -25.77 9.24
N ALA A 138 18.00 -26.29 9.75
CA ALA A 138 16.75 -26.38 8.99
C ALA A 138 16.18 -25.00 8.62
N LEU A 139 16.30 -24.01 9.50
CA LEU A 139 15.83 -22.66 9.20
C LEU A 139 16.70 -21.95 8.16
N HIS A 140 18.01 -22.20 8.17
CA HIS A 140 18.90 -21.66 7.16
C HIS A 140 18.54 -22.15 5.75
N THR A 141 18.18 -23.44 5.60
CA THR A 141 17.74 -23.98 4.31
C THR A 141 16.35 -23.47 3.91
N VAL A 142 15.45 -23.23 4.87
CA VAL A 142 14.17 -22.56 4.62
C VAL A 142 14.38 -21.14 4.10
N PHE A 143 15.27 -20.35 4.71
CA PHE A 143 15.59 -19.02 4.19
C PHE A 143 16.15 -19.06 2.78
N ALA A 144 17.04 -20.01 2.47
CA ALA A 144 17.53 -20.22 1.11
C ALA A 144 16.38 -20.50 0.12
N ALA A 145 15.40 -21.33 0.52
CA ALA A 145 14.20 -21.58 -0.28
C ALA A 145 13.32 -20.33 -0.46
N ILE A 146 13.09 -19.54 0.61
CA ILE A 146 12.33 -18.30 0.57
C ILE A 146 12.96 -17.30 -0.42
N PHE A 147 14.27 -17.10 -0.35
CA PHE A 147 14.98 -16.21 -1.27
C PHE A 147 14.99 -16.75 -2.70
N GLY A 148 15.13 -18.07 -2.89
CA GLY A 148 15.03 -18.72 -4.20
C GLY A 148 13.66 -18.51 -4.85
N ILE A 149 12.57 -18.71 -4.10
CA ILE A 149 11.20 -18.47 -4.57
C ILE A 149 10.96 -16.97 -4.82
N SER A 150 11.51 -16.10 -3.97
CA SER A 150 11.44 -14.65 -4.16
C SER A 150 12.12 -14.24 -5.46
N LEU A 151 13.30 -14.80 -5.76
CA LEU A 151 13.99 -14.57 -7.03
C LEU A 151 13.16 -15.05 -8.23
N ALA A 152 12.56 -16.24 -8.13
CA ALA A 152 11.69 -16.79 -9.17
C ALA A 152 10.43 -15.92 -9.41
N THR A 153 9.83 -15.41 -8.33
CA THR A 153 8.67 -14.51 -8.39
C THR A 153 9.04 -13.18 -9.05
N ASN A 154 10.16 -12.58 -8.64
CA ASN A 154 10.66 -11.35 -9.27
C ASN A 154 10.98 -11.56 -10.75
N TRP A 155 11.58 -12.69 -11.12
CA TRP A 155 11.81 -13.04 -12.52
C TRP A 155 10.51 -13.15 -13.32
N ARG A 156 9.47 -13.75 -12.74
CA ARG A 156 8.14 -13.85 -13.35
C ARG A 156 7.50 -12.47 -13.58
N ASN A 157 7.77 -11.50 -12.71
CA ASN A 157 7.33 -10.10 -12.88
C ASN A 157 8.16 -9.34 -13.94
N ILE A 158 9.44 -9.66 -14.08
CA ILE A 158 10.34 -9.04 -15.07
C ILE A 158 10.07 -9.54 -16.50
N ARG A 159 9.80 -10.84 -16.66
CA ARG A 159 9.57 -11.48 -17.98
C ARG A 159 8.58 -10.73 -18.89
N PRO A 160 7.37 -10.33 -18.46
CA PRO A 160 6.44 -9.60 -19.33
C PRO A 160 6.98 -8.22 -19.74
N ILE A 161 7.72 -7.53 -18.88
CA ILE A 161 8.34 -6.22 -19.19
C ILE A 161 9.33 -6.39 -20.35
N LEU A 162 10.22 -7.38 -20.27
CA LEU A 162 11.19 -7.68 -21.32
C LEU A 162 10.53 -8.11 -22.64
N GLN A 163 9.48 -8.94 -22.57
CA GLN A 163 8.75 -9.39 -23.76
C GLN A 163 8.04 -8.25 -24.48
N ASN A 164 7.37 -7.36 -23.73
CA ASN A 164 6.69 -6.20 -24.31
C ASN A 164 7.70 -5.22 -24.93
N ASN A 165 8.82 -4.97 -24.25
CA ASN A 165 9.85 -4.05 -24.74
C ASN A 165 10.60 -4.60 -25.96
N ARG A 166 10.73 -5.93 -26.09
CA ARG A 166 11.26 -6.58 -27.30
C ARG A 166 10.38 -6.33 -28.52
N GLN A 167 9.05 -6.31 -28.36
CA GLN A 167 8.12 -6.02 -29.46
C GLN A 167 8.13 -4.55 -29.89
N GLN A 168 8.45 -3.63 -28.98
CA GLN A 168 8.53 -2.20 -29.27
C GLN A 168 9.81 -1.78 -30.02
N GLY A 169 10.87 -2.60 -29.95
CA GLY A 169 12.10 -2.43 -30.73
C GLY A 169 13.37 -2.74 -29.93
N LEU A 170 14.46 -3.03 -30.65
CA LEU A 170 15.77 -3.39 -30.07
C LEU A 170 16.35 -2.33 -29.12
N LEU A 171 16.10 -1.05 -29.37
CA LEU A 171 16.57 0.04 -28.52
C LEU A 171 15.88 0.05 -27.15
N VAL A 172 14.55 -0.10 -27.11
CA VAL A 172 13.77 -0.12 -25.85
C VAL A 172 14.13 -1.35 -25.02
N PHE A 173 14.33 -2.49 -25.68
CA PHE A 173 14.78 -3.73 -25.05
C PHE A 173 16.17 -3.58 -24.40
N SER A 174 17.15 -3.06 -25.15
CA SER A 174 18.53 -2.92 -24.68
C SER A 174 18.63 -2.00 -23.47
N VAL A 175 17.90 -0.88 -23.48
CA VAL A 175 17.95 0.04 -22.33
C VAL A 175 17.19 -0.50 -21.13
N SER A 176 16.07 -1.19 -21.33
CA SER A 176 15.38 -1.85 -20.22
C SER A 176 16.28 -2.87 -19.52
N LEU A 177 17.09 -3.61 -20.29
CA LEU A 177 18.10 -4.53 -19.77
C LEU A 177 19.19 -3.79 -18.98
N VAL A 178 19.71 -2.68 -19.53
CA VAL A 178 20.74 -1.85 -18.86
C VAL A 178 20.21 -1.23 -17.57
N ILE A 179 18.97 -0.74 -17.52
CA ILE A 179 18.37 -0.19 -16.30
C ILE A 179 18.18 -1.30 -15.26
N LEU A 180 17.69 -2.47 -15.68
CA LEU A 180 17.43 -3.59 -14.77
C LEU A 180 18.73 -4.13 -14.16
N ILE A 181 19.74 -4.39 -14.99
CA ILE A 181 21.04 -4.89 -14.53
C ILE A 181 21.81 -3.79 -13.80
N GLY A 182 21.83 -2.58 -14.36
CA GLY A 182 22.54 -1.43 -13.82
C GLY A 182 22.02 -1.00 -12.45
N SER A 183 20.70 -0.93 -12.25
CA SER A 183 20.12 -0.59 -10.94
C SER A 183 20.47 -1.63 -9.88
N GLY A 184 20.46 -2.92 -10.22
CA GLY A 184 20.87 -4.00 -9.33
C GLY A 184 22.36 -3.93 -8.95
N LEU A 185 23.25 -3.73 -9.93
CA LEU A 185 24.68 -3.56 -9.70
C LEU A 185 24.97 -2.31 -8.85
N ILE A 186 24.42 -1.16 -9.21
CA ILE A 186 24.64 0.08 -8.45
C ILE A 186 24.15 -0.09 -7.00
N TYR A 187 23.03 -0.79 -6.77
CA TYR A 187 22.57 -1.08 -5.42
C TYR A 187 23.59 -1.89 -4.62
N VAL A 188 24.13 -2.98 -5.21
CA VAL A 188 25.11 -3.85 -4.55
C VAL A 188 26.44 -3.15 -4.25
N PHE A 189 26.93 -2.32 -5.18
CA PHE A 189 28.26 -1.71 -5.06
C PHE A 189 28.27 -0.38 -4.29
N PHE A 190 27.22 0.44 -4.41
CA PHE A 190 27.21 1.81 -3.90
C PHE A 190 26.18 2.07 -2.80
N ASN A 191 25.25 1.15 -2.53
CA ASN A 191 24.13 1.33 -1.59
C ASN A 191 23.45 2.72 -1.67
N PRO A 192 23.12 3.24 -2.86
CA PRO A 192 22.44 4.52 -2.99
C PRO A 192 21.04 4.47 -2.37
N SER A 193 20.48 5.65 -2.09
CA SER A 193 19.07 5.73 -1.69
C SER A 193 18.18 5.20 -2.81
N VAL A 194 17.19 4.39 -2.43
CA VAL A 194 16.26 3.74 -3.37
C VAL A 194 15.51 4.78 -4.24
N ILE A 195 15.28 5.96 -3.68
CA ILE A 195 14.67 7.10 -4.38
C ILE A 195 15.49 7.51 -5.61
N VAL A 196 16.82 7.58 -5.49
CA VAL A 196 17.71 7.94 -6.60
C VAL A 196 17.62 6.91 -7.72
N LEU A 197 17.56 5.62 -7.37
CA LEU A 197 17.41 4.54 -8.35
C LEU A 197 16.05 4.62 -9.09
N TYR A 198 14.97 4.92 -8.38
CA TYR A 198 13.66 5.09 -9.01
C TYR A 198 13.59 6.33 -9.91
N LEU A 199 14.16 7.46 -9.49
CA LEU A 199 14.18 8.68 -10.31
C LEU A 199 15.02 8.48 -11.58
N LEU A 200 16.21 7.89 -11.47
CA LEU A 200 17.06 7.61 -12.63
C LEU A 200 16.41 6.60 -13.58
N GLY A 201 15.79 5.54 -13.06
CA GLY A 201 15.04 4.57 -13.86
C GLY A 201 13.83 5.19 -14.57
N GLY A 202 13.07 6.03 -13.86
CA GLY A 202 11.91 6.73 -14.42
C GLY A 202 12.29 7.74 -15.51
N LEU A 203 13.29 8.59 -15.25
CA LEU A 203 13.75 9.60 -16.21
C LEU A 203 14.35 8.97 -17.47
N SER A 204 15.19 7.93 -17.32
CA SER A 204 15.77 7.23 -18.46
C SER A 204 14.71 6.51 -19.30
N GLY A 205 13.72 5.87 -18.66
CA GLY A 205 12.58 5.26 -19.35
C GLY A 205 11.72 6.28 -20.12
N ALA A 206 11.38 7.40 -19.49
CA ALA A 206 10.58 8.46 -20.10
C ALA A 206 11.27 9.10 -21.31
N PHE A 207 12.57 9.39 -21.20
CA PHE A 207 13.37 9.97 -22.29
C PHE A 207 13.39 9.06 -23.53
N ILE A 208 13.47 7.75 -23.33
CA ILE A 208 13.54 6.77 -24.42
C ILE A 208 12.20 6.56 -25.08
N TYR A 209 11.12 6.50 -24.30
CA TYR A 209 9.79 6.36 -24.88
C TYR A 209 9.44 7.60 -25.72
N TRP A 210 9.83 8.79 -25.25
CA TRP A 210 9.71 10.03 -26.01
C TRP A 210 10.56 10.02 -27.30
N TYR A 211 11.80 9.54 -27.24
CA TYR A 211 12.67 9.42 -28.41
C TYR A 211 12.17 8.39 -29.42
N ALA A 212 11.68 7.24 -28.96
CA ALA A 212 11.11 6.19 -29.80
C ALA A 212 9.80 6.61 -30.47
N ALA A 213 8.96 7.41 -29.78
CA ALA A 213 7.74 7.98 -30.34
C ALA A 213 8.04 8.93 -31.51
N ARG A 214 9.08 9.78 -31.40
CA ARG A 214 9.51 10.67 -32.50
C ARG A 214 9.95 9.90 -33.75
N LYS A 215 10.52 8.70 -33.59
CA LYS A 215 11.03 7.89 -34.70
C LYS A 215 9.95 7.10 -35.45
N LYS A 216 8.72 7.01 -34.92
CA LYS A 216 7.56 6.39 -35.59
C LYS A 216 6.69 7.39 -36.37
N VAL A 217 6.87 8.68 -36.14
CA VAL A 217 6.08 9.76 -36.77
C VAL A 217 6.75 10.30 -38.05
N ASN A 218 8.04 10.02 -38.25
CA ASN A 218 8.76 10.22 -39.52
C ASN A 218 8.92 8.90 -40.26
#